data_AF-A0AAV5TYL4-F1
#
_entry.id   AF-A0AAV5TYL4-F1
#
_cell.length_a   1.000
_cell.length_b   1.000
_cell.length_c   1.000
_cell.angle_alpha   90.00
_cell.angle_beta   90.00
_cell.angle_gamma   90.00
#
_symmetry.space_group_name_H-M   'P 1'
#
loop_
_entity.id
_entity.type
_entity.pdbx_description
1 polymer ?
#
loop_
_entity_poly.entity_id
_entity_poly.type
_entity_poly.pdbx_seq_one_letter_code
_entity_poly.pdbx_strand_id
1 'polypeptide(L)'
;AEKYAYDSAEARNIWCFGPDVTGPNILVDVTKGLQYLNEVKDAVVAGFQWATRDGVLCEENMRGIRFNIHDVTLFSDAIHRGAGQIIPTMRRVIYASVLTAEPRLFEPMYVVEIQCPKQAVGGIYGVLNR
;
A
#
# COMPACT_ATOMS: atom_id res chain seq x y z
N ALA A 1 17.42 9.97 -1.07
CA ALA A 1 17.55 10.27 0.36
C ALA A 1 17.22 11.73 0.69
N GLU A 2 17.92 12.70 0.11
CA GLU A 2 17.90 14.11 0.58
C GLU A 2 16.52 14.79 0.58
N LYS A 3 15.62 14.46 -0.36
CA LYS A 3 14.30 15.11 -0.45
C LYS A 3 13.23 14.53 0.50
N TYR A 4 13.28 13.24 0.79
CA TYR A 4 12.19 12.52 1.47
C TYR A 4 12.64 11.76 2.72
N ALA A 5 13.88 11.96 3.17
CA ALA A 5 14.47 11.29 4.34
C ALA A 5 14.43 9.75 4.31
N TYR A 6 14.30 9.15 3.12
CA TYR A 6 14.43 7.70 2.94
C TYR A 6 15.90 7.29 2.99
N ASP A 7 16.17 6.16 3.63
CA ASP A 7 17.46 5.50 3.49
C ASP A 7 17.69 5.10 2.03
N SER A 8 18.89 5.40 1.52
CA SER A 8 19.22 5.14 0.12
C SER A 8 19.32 3.65 -0.19
N ALA A 9 19.68 2.81 0.79
CA ALA A 9 19.75 1.38 0.57
C ALA A 9 18.34 0.77 0.48
N GLU A 10 17.45 1.14 1.41
CA GLU A 10 16.05 0.69 1.37
C GLU A 10 15.32 1.17 0.11
N ALA A 11 15.54 2.42 -0.32
CA ALA A 11 14.89 2.95 -1.52
C ALA A 11 15.28 2.20 -2.81
N ARG A 12 16.47 1.58 -2.85
CA ARG A 12 16.89 0.72 -3.99
C ARG A 12 16.25 -0.66 -3.97
N ASN A 13 15.75 -1.10 -2.81
CA ASN A 13 15.14 -2.41 -2.62
C ASN A 13 13.61 -2.35 -2.66
N ILE A 14 13.04 -1.33 -3.29
CA ILE A 14 11.60 -1.28 -3.58
C ILE A 14 11.30 -2.35 -4.64
N TRP A 15 10.38 -3.25 -4.33
CA TRP A 15 9.95 -4.29 -5.25
C TRP A 15 8.85 -3.80 -6.19
N CYS A 16 7.87 -3.07 -5.66
CA CYS A 16 6.77 -2.51 -6.45
C CYS A 16 6.01 -1.41 -5.70
N PHE A 17 5.25 -0.65 -6.46
CA PHE A 17 4.18 0.23 -5.99
C PHE A 17 2.82 -0.45 -6.16
N GLY A 18 1.79 -0.07 -5.41
CA GLY A 18 0.47 -0.69 -5.52
C GLY A 18 -0.66 0.18 -4.97
N PRO A 19 -1.93 -0.05 -5.36
CA PRO A 19 -2.37 -0.99 -6.40
C PRO A 19 -1.97 -0.56 -7.83
N ASP A 20 -2.20 -1.41 -8.82
CA ASP A 20 -1.96 -1.18 -10.25
C ASP A 20 -0.56 -0.67 -10.62
N VAL A 21 0.47 -1.13 -9.88
CA VAL A 21 1.89 -0.80 -10.11
C VAL A 21 2.23 0.71 -9.97
N THR A 22 1.25 1.56 -9.67
CA THR A 22 1.38 3.03 -9.66
C THR A 22 0.80 3.66 -8.40
N GLY A 23 0.00 2.90 -7.65
CA GLY A 23 -0.66 3.38 -6.44
C GLY A 23 0.33 3.77 -5.34
N PRO A 24 -0.10 4.65 -4.43
CA PRO A 24 0.74 5.26 -3.41
C PRO A 24 1.00 4.34 -2.21
N ASN A 25 1.31 3.07 -2.45
CA ASN A 25 1.79 2.12 -1.44
C ASN A 25 3.09 1.49 -1.94
N ILE A 26 3.99 1.14 -1.04
CA ILE A 26 5.34 0.67 -1.39
C ILE A 26 5.62 -0.66 -0.71
N LEU A 27 6.12 -1.63 -1.46
CA LEU A 27 6.67 -2.87 -0.93
C LEU A 27 8.20 -2.83 -0.99
N VAL A 28 8.87 -3.00 0.15
CA VAL A 28 10.33 -2.94 0.29
C VAL A 28 10.86 -4.26 0.85
N ASP A 29 11.93 -4.77 0.24
CA ASP A 29 12.68 -5.90 0.77
C ASP A 29 13.79 -5.42 1.70
N VAL A 30 13.69 -5.82 2.97
CA VAL A 30 14.69 -5.55 4.01
C VAL A 30 15.29 -6.86 4.56
N THR A 31 15.06 -7.97 3.87
CA THR A 31 15.58 -9.29 4.25
C THR A 31 17.10 -9.39 4.01
N LYS A 32 17.76 -10.38 4.64
CA LYS A 32 19.20 -10.62 4.48
C LYS A 32 19.49 -12.11 4.39
N GLY A 33 20.20 -12.53 3.35
CA GLY A 33 20.73 -13.89 3.22
C GLY A 33 19.68 -14.97 2.91
N LEU A 34 18.51 -14.59 2.39
CA LEU A 34 17.46 -15.55 2.04
C LEU A 34 17.71 -16.19 0.68
N GLN A 35 17.72 -17.51 0.65
CA GLN A 35 17.80 -18.28 -0.58
C GLN A 35 16.43 -18.30 -1.28
N TYR A 36 16.43 -18.36 -2.61
CA TYR A 36 15.23 -18.51 -3.45
C TYR A 36 14.21 -17.36 -3.41
N LEU A 37 14.48 -16.26 -2.68
CA LEU A 37 13.57 -15.13 -2.55
C LEU A 37 13.18 -14.53 -3.92
N ASN A 38 14.14 -14.45 -4.83
CA ASN A 38 13.91 -13.95 -6.19
C ASN A 38 12.93 -14.83 -6.99
N GLU A 39 12.80 -16.13 -6.68
CA GLU A 39 11.88 -17.03 -7.39
C GLU A 39 10.41 -16.79 -7.04
N VAL A 40 10.15 -16.29 -5.83
CA VAL A 40 8.78 -16.01 -5.35
C VAL A 40 8.39 -14.54 -5.50
N LYS A 41 9.30 -13.69 -5.99
CA LYS A 41 9.12 -12.23 -6.08
C LYS A 41 7.84 -11.86 -6.83
N ASP A 42 7.60 -12.47 -7.99
CA ASP A 42 6.42 -12.14 -8.81
C ASP A 42 5.10 -12.51 -8.10
N ALA A 43 5.08 -13.64 -7.39
CA ALA A 43 3.92 -14.06 -6.60
C ALA A 43 3.68 -13.15 -5.39
N VAL A 44 4.75 -12.70 -4.71
CA VAL A 44 4.66 -11.71 -3.64
C VAL A 44 4.12 -10.39 -4.16
N VAL A 45 4.65 -9.89 -5.28
CA VAL A 45 4.17 -8.67 -5.93
C VAL A 45 2.70 -8.79 -6.31
N ALA A 46 2.26 -9.92 -6.88
CA ALA A 46 0.87 -10.15 -7.23
C ALA A 46 -0.06 -10.15 -5.99
N GLY A 47 0.36 -10.81 -4.91
CA GLY A 47 -0.38 -10.78 -3.64
C GLY A 47 -0.47 -9.38 -3.04
N PHE A 48 0.58 -8.58 -3.17
CA PHE A 48 0.60 -7.17 -2.77
C PHE A 48 -0.33 -6.29 -3.60
N GLN A 49 -0.33 -6.43 -4.94
CA GLN A 49 -1.25 -5.70 -5.82
C GLN A 49 -2.71 -5.99 -5.43
N TRP A 50 -3.03 -7.26 -5.19
CA TRP A 50 -4.37 -7.64 -4.78
C TRP A 50 -4.74 -7.06 -3.42
N ALA A 51 -3.88 -7.23 -2.40
CA ALA A 51 -4.17 -6.77 -1.05
C ALA A 51 -4.32 -5.25 -0.96
N THR A 52 -3.53 -4.49 -1.75
CA THR A 52 -3.61 -3.02 -1.77
C THR A 52 -4.78 -2.48 -2.58
N ARG A 53 -5.33 -3.27 -3.51
CA ARG A 53 -6.56 -2.92 -4.23
C ARG A 53 -7.80 -3.18 -3.36
N ASP A 54 -7.86 -4.36 -2.74
CA ASP A 54 -9.01 -4.77 -1.95
C ASP A 54 -8.63 -4.69 -0.46
N GLY A 55 -8.80 -3.52 0.17
CA GLY A 55 -8.36 -3.25 1.53
C GLY A 55 -9.06 -4.08 2.62
N VAL A 56 -8.39 -4.30 3.76
CA VAL A 56 -8.92 -5.16 4.85
C VAL A 56 -10.15 -4.60 5.56
N LEU A 57 -10.35 -3.28 5.57
CA LEU A 57 -11.46 -2.67 6.31
C LEU A 57 -12.78 -2.69 5.54
N CYS A 58 -12.73 -2.35 4.26
CA CYS A 58 -13.93 -2.12 3.44
C CYS A 58 -13.78 -2.59 1.99
N GLU A 59 -12.76 -3.40 1.68
CA GLU A 59 -12.45 -3.84 0.31
C GLU A 59 -12.16 -2.70 -0.68
N GLU A 60 -11.75 -1.55 -0.15
CA GLU A 60 -11.38 -0.35 -0.91
C GLU A 60 -9.87 -0.19 -1.08
N ASN A 61 -9.45 0.61 -2.06
CA ASN A 61 -8.04 0.85 -2.35
C ASN A 61 -7.29 1.41 -1.11
N MET A 62 -6.18 0.76 -0.76
CA MET A 62 -5.26 1.25 0.27
C MET A 62 -4.46 2.45 -0.23
N ARG A 63 -4.03 3.34 0.68
CA ARG A 63 -3.24 4.53 0.33
C ARG A 63 -2.26 4.91 1.43
N GLY A 64 -1.03 5.26 1.04
CA GLY A 64 -0.04 5.87 1.92
C GLY A 64 0.69 4.87 2.81
N ILE A 65 0.72 3.58 2.45
CA ILE A 65 1.27 2.52 3.30
C ILE A 65 2.61 2.02 2.75
N ARG A 66 3.60 1.87 3.63
CA ARG A 66 4.87 1.20 3.34
C ARG A 66 4.90 -0.17 4.03
N PHE A 67 5.17 -1.21 3.26
CA PHE A 67 5.33 -2.58 3.73
C PHE A 67 6.79 -3.01 3.62
N ASN A 68 7.32 -3.60 4.70
CA ASN A 68 8.69 -4.10 4.76
C ASN A 68 8.65 -5.62 4.95
N ILE A 69 9.30 -6.36 4.04
CA ILE A 69 9.49 -7.80 4.19
C ILE A 69 10.71 -8.03 5.07
N HIS A 70 10.46 -8.46 6.31
CA HIS A 70 11.53 -8.68 7.30
C HIS A 70 12.16 -10.07 7.20
N ASP A 71 11.34 -11.10 6.97
CA ASP A 71 11.78 -12.49 6.90
C ASP A 71 10.86 -13.32 6.00
N VAL A 72 11.42 -14.37 5.39
CA VAL A 72 10.69 -15.35 4.58
C VAL A 72 11.31 -16.73 4.74
N THR A 73 10.52 -17.70 5.17
CA THR A 73 10.91 -19.11 5.20
C THR A 73 10.29 -19.85 4.02
N LEU A 74 11.12 -20.40 3.14
CA LEU A 74 10.70 -21.10 1.93
C LEU A 74 11.11 -22.58 1.98
N PHE A 75 10.24 -23.45 1.47
CA PHE A 75 10.57 -24.86 1.28
C PHE A 75 11.67 -25.03 0.23
N SER A 76 12.54 -26.04 0.34
CA SER A 76 13.66 -26.24 -0.58
C SER A 76 13.22 -26.48 -2.03
N ASP A 77 12.17 -27.28 -2.19
CA ASP A 77 11.72 -27.73 -3.50
C ASP A 77 10.73 -26.73 -4.12
N ALA A 78 11.02 -26.29 -5.34
CA ALA A 78 10.27 -25.24 -6.02
C ALA A 78 8.78 -25.57 -6.23
N ILE A 79 8.41 -26.86 -6.30
CA ILE A 79 7.01 -27.30 -6.47
C ILE A 79 6.09 -26.83 -5.33
N HIS A 80 6.67 -26.57 -4.14
CA HIS A 80 5.93 -26.09 -2.96
C HIS A 80 5.91 -24.56 -2.84
N ARG A 81 6.53 -23.83 -3.79
CA ARG A 81 6.63 -22.37 -3.79
C ARG A 81 5.82 -21.69 -4.90
N GLY A 82 4.88 -22.42 -5.50
CA GLY A 82 4.04 -21.90 -6.56
C GLY A 82 3.18 -20.71 -6.11
N ALA A 83 2.76 -19.89 -7.08
CA ALA A 83 1.97 -18.68 -6.84
C ALA A 83 0.69 -18.93 -6.02
N GLY A 84 0.05 -20.09 -6.19
CA GLY A 84 -1.13 -20.49 -5.42
C GLY A 84 -0.90 -20.64 -3.90
N GLN A 85 0.35 -20.83 -3.47
CA GLN A 85 0.73 -20.87 -2.05
C GLN A 85 1.17 -19.50 -1.54
N ILE A 86 1.94 -18.78 -2.35
CA ILE A 86 2.57 -17.51 -1.96
C ILE A 86 1.57 -16.34 -1.97
N ILE A 87 0.71 -16.23 -2.99
CA ILE A 87 -0.22 -15.10 -3.12
C ILE A 87 -1.19 -15.00 -1.92
N PRO A 88 -1.88 -16.09 -1.50
CA PRO A 88 -2.78 -16.01 -0.35
C PRO A 88 -2.03 -15.71 0.95
N THR A 89 -0.82 -16.26 1.11
CA THR A 89 0.03 -16.02 2.28
C THR A 89 0.42 -14.54 2.37
N MET A 90 0.86 -13.96 1.25
CA MET A 90 1.23 -12.54 1.19
C MET A 90 0.02 -11.62 1.47
N ARG A 91 -1.16 -11.94 0.90
CA ARG A 91 -2.37 -11.16 1.16
C ARG A 91 -2.75 -11.19 2.65
N ARG A 92 -2.69 -12.37 3.27
CA ARG A 92 -3.05 -12.55 4.68
C ARG A 92 -2.10 -11.80 5.62
N VAL A 93 -0.78 -11.81 5.35
CA VAL A 93 0.18 -11.07 6.18
C VAL A 93 0.01 -9.56 6.03
N ILE A 94 -0.26 -9.05 4.82
CA ILE A 94 -0.56 -7.62 4.61
C ILE A 94 -1.75 -7.18 5.46
N TYR A 95 -2.85 -7.93 5.42
CA TYR A 95 -4.04 -7.61 6.21
C TYR A 95 -3.77 -7.63 7.72
N ALA A 96 -3.04 -8.64 8.21
CA ALA A 96 -2.65 -8.70 9.62
C ALA A 96 -1.83 -7.46 10.02
N SER A 97 -0.82 -7.10 9.22
CA SER A 97 0.03 -5.93 9.46
C SER A 97 -0.78 -4.63 9.47
N VAL A 98 -1.71 -4.45 8.53
CA VAL A 98 -2.56 -3.25 8.48
C VAL A 98 -3.44 -3.15 9.72
N LEU A 99 -4.05 -4.25 10.18
CA LEU A 99 -4.90 -4.24 11.38
C LEU A 99 -4.12 -3.90 12.66
N THR A 100 -2.84 -4.28 12.73
CA THR A 100 -1.97 -3.91 13.85
C THR A 100 -1.46 -2.46 13.79
N ALA A 101 -1.63 -1.78 12.67
CA ALA A 101 -1.11 -0.43 12.42
C ALA A 101 -2.16 0.69 12.57
N GLU A 102 -3.25 0.44 13.32
CA GLU A 102 -4.35 1.40 13.57
C GLU A 102 -4.90 2.05 12.27
N PRO A 103 -5.48 1.26 11.36
CA PRO A 103 -5.86 1.76 10.04
C PRO A 103 -7.03 2.75 10.10
N ARG A 104 -7.09 3.67 9.12
CA ARG A 104 -8.14 4.71 9.02
C ARG A 104 -8.66 4.83 7.61
N LEU A 105 -9.91 5.28 7.48
CA LEU A 105 -10.53 5.61 6.21
C LEU A 105 -10.19 7.05 5.82
N PHE A 106 -10.04 7.28 4.52
CA PHE A 106 -9.88 8.60 3.92
C PHE A 106 -11.09 8.91 3.05
N GLU A 107 -11.63 10.12 3.16
CA GLU A 107 -12.66 10.61 2.25
C GLU A 107 -12.06 11.58 1.21
N PRO A 108 -12.53 11.54 -0.04
CA PRO A 108 -12.12 12.52 -1.04
C PRO A 108 -12.76 13.88 -0.75
N MET A 109 -11.95 14.94 -0.76
CA MET A 109 -12.41 16.31 -0.60
C MET A 109 -12.25 17.09 -1.90
N TYR A 110 -13.32 17.74 -2.34
CA TYR A 110 -13.28 18.65 -3.47
C TYR A 110 -12.76 20.02 -3.07
N VAL A 111 -11.96 20.62 -3.95
CA VAL A 111 -11.65 22.05 -3.89
C VAL A 111 -12.70 22.78 -4.72
N VAL A 112 -13.48 23.65 -4.07
CA VAL A 112 -14.59 24.36 -4.71
C VAL A 112 -14.24 25.84 -4.81
N GLU A 113 -14.31 26.39 -6.02
CA GLU A 113 -14.21 27.83 -6.28
C GLU A 113 -15.61 28.37 -6.58
N ILE A 114 -16.03 29.41 -5.85
CA ILE A 114 -17.39 29.97 -5.96
C ILE A 114 -17.28 31.45 -6.29
N GLN A 115 -17.85 31.84 -7.43
CA GLN A 115 -17.97 33.24 -7.85
C GLN A 115 -19.38 33.75 -7.56
N CYS A 116 -19.48 34.87 -6.83
CA CYS A 116 -20.76 35.48 -6.51
C CYS A 116 -20.63 36.98 -6.22
N PRO A 117 -21.74 37.74 -6.30
CA PRO A 117 -21.79 39.11 -5.81
C PRO A 117 -21.53 39.19 -4.30
N LYS A 118 -20.95 40.30 -3.83
CA LYS A 118 -20.57 40.51 -2.42
C LYS A 118 -21.73 40.26 -1.43
N GLN A 119 -22.97 40.55 -1.82
CA GLN A 119 -24.16 40.37 -0.98
C GLN A 119 -24.49 38.88 -0.71
N ALA A 120 -24.05 37.96 -1.58
CA ALA A 120 -24.38 36.53 -1.49
C ALA A 120 -23.35 35.71 -0.68
N VAL A 121 -22.18 36.28 -0.38
CA VAL A 121 -21.05 35.59 0.29
C VAL A 121 -21.45 34.99 1.64
N GLY A 122 -22.27 35.70 2.43
CA GLY A 122 -22.73 35.21 3.73
C GLY A 122 -23.53 33.90 3.65
N GLY A 123 -24.31 33.72 2.57
CA GLY A 123 -25.07 32.50 2.33
C GLY A 123 -24.16 31.28 2.09
N ILE A 124 -23.01 31.49 1.43
CA ILE A 124 -22.04 30.43 1.15
C ILE A 124 -21.48 29.87 2.47
N TYR A 125 -21.00 30.74 3.37
CA TYR A 125 -20.50 30.31 4.68
C TYR A 125 -21.59 29.62 5.52
N GLY A 126 -22.84 30.10 5.43
CA GLY A 126 -23.96 29.48 6.12
C GLY A 126 -24.30 28.06 5.66
N VAL A 127 -23.90 27.67 4.45
CA VAL A 127 -24.04 26.30 3.93
C VAL A 127 -22.79 25.48 4.20
N LEU A 128 -21.59 26.02 3.99
CA LEU A 128 -20.32 25.29 4.16
C LEU A 128 -19.98 24.97 5.62
N ASN A 129 -20.48 25.74 6.58
CA ASN A 129 -20.24 25.51 8.02
C ASN A 129 -21.27 24.58 8.67
N ARG A 130 -22.14 23.95 7.88
CA ARG A 130 -23.06 22.91 8.36
C ARG A 130 -22.40 21.54 8.23
#